data_AF-A0A844SLN8-F1
#
_entry.id   AF-A0A844SLN8-F1
#
_cell.length_a   1.000
_cell.length_b   1.000
_cell.length_c   1.000
_cell.angle_alpha   90.00
_cell.angle_beta   90.00
_cell.angle_gamma   90.00
#
_symmetry.space_group_name_H-M   'P 1'
#
loop_
_entity.id
_entity.type
_entity.pdbx_description
1 polymer ?
#
loop_
_entity_poly.entity_id
_entity_poly.type
_entity_poly.pdbx_seq_one_letter_code
_entity_poly.pdbx_strand_id
1 'polypeptide(L)'
;MAQDRDWRTEFMLSHTRLFDVVPDEPERSFGYPRCEAGWRDILDRLCFRIQSALKENEKFEFVRIKEKFGVLRIDWNGELSDETATSIHEAVNLATARSACTCDLCGAEGRLYSDDGWLATSCSEHAAGEAVAVRSGFENVRVMRRRPGSPDMYQARYDRETDSLIEVSSPSPDPEQ
;
A
#
# COMPACT_ATOMS: atom_id res chain seq x y z
N MET A 1 4.63 -17.45 29.16
CA MET A 1 5.07 -17.12 27.80
C MET A 1 4.03 -16.14 27.28
N ALA A 2 4.37 -14.85 27.22
CA ALA A 2 3.44 -13.85 26.71
C ALA A 2 3.08 -14.26 25.28
N GLN A 3 1.78 -14.48 25.01
CA GLN A 3 1.28 -14.50 23.65
C GLN A 3 1.71 -13.17 23.04
N ASP A 4 2.71 -13.22 22.18
CA ASP A 4 3.05 -12.11 21.31
C ASP A 4 1.76 -11.84 20.53
N ARG A 5 1.07 -10.75 20.89
CA ARG A 5 -0.23 -10.45 20.29
C ARG A 5 0.06 -10.13 18.83
N ASP A 6 -0.42 -10.99 17.93
CA ASP A 6 -0.28 -10.78 16.50
C ASP A 6 -0.89 -9.41 16.15
N TRP A 7 -0.03 -8.46 15.78
CA TRP A 7 -0.43 -7.09 15.48
C TRP A 7 -1.49 -7.04 14.38
N ARG A 8 -1.55 -8.07 13.52
CA ARG A 8 -2.53 -8.21 12.45
C ARG A 8 -3.93 -8.40 13.00
N THR A 9 -4.09 -9.26 14.00
CA THR A 9 -5.38 -9.47 14.67
C THR A 9 -5.80 -8.21 15.40
N GLU A 10 -4.89 -7.55 16.13
CA GLU A 10 -5.20 -6.28 16.79
C GLU A 10 -5.61 -5.19 15.78
N PHE A 11 -4.90 -5.10 14.66
CA PHE A 11 -5.19 -4.17 13.56
C PHE A 11 -6.56 -4.39 12.94
N MET A 12 -6.94 -5.64 12.67
CA MET A 12 -8.27 -5.93 12.10
C MET A 12 -9.36 -5.63 13.13
N LEU A 13 -9.15 -5.97 14.41
CA LEU A 13 -10.10 -5.70 15.48
C LEU A 13 -10.26 -4.20 15.80
N SER A 14 -9.27 -3.35 15.48
CA SER A 14 -9.43 -1.90 15.57
C SER A 14 -10.20 -1.29 14.40
N HIS A 15 -10.45 -2.06 13.35
CA HIS A 15 -11.10 -1.61 12.11
C HIS A 15 -12.32 -2.48 11.76
N THR A 16 -13.18 -2.78 12.74
CA THR A 16 -14.34 -3.68 12.58
C THR A 16 -15.35 -3.26 11.50
N ARG A 17 -15.35 -2.00 11.06
CA ARG A 17 -16.15 -1.55 9.91
C ARG A 17 -15.63 -2.08 8.56
N LEU A 18 -14.35 -2.45 8.49
CA LEU A 18 -13.66 -2.87 7.27
C LEU A 18 -13.29 -4.35 7.25
N PHE A 19 -13.29 -5.02 8.41
CA PHE A 19 -12.91 -6.42 8.56
C PHE A 19 -14.01 -7.19 9.29
N ASP A 20 -14.39 -8.33 8.69
CA ASP A 20 -15.13 -9.38 9.37
C ASP A 20 -14.13 -10.44 9.85
N VAL A 21 -13.74 -10.36 11.13
CA VAL A 21 -12.67 -11.20 11.69
C VAL A 21 -13.24 -12.53 12.16
N VAL A 22 -12.69 -13.62 11.64
CA VAL A 22 -12.99 -14.98 12.12
C VAL A 22 -12.32 -15.15 13.50
N PRO A 23 -13.07 -15.27 14.62
CA PRO A 23 -12.49 -15.15 15.96
C PRO A 23 -11.47 -16.24 16.31
N ASP A 24 -11.69 -17.46 15.84
CA ASP A 24 -10.84 -18.62 16.16
C ASP A 24 -9.69 -18.81 15.16
N GLU A 25 -9.81 -18.25 13.96
CA GLU A 25 -8.81 -18.38 12.88
C GLU A 25 -8.63 -17.03 12.12
N PRO A 26 -8.08 -15.99 12.77
CA PRO A 26 -7.97 -14.65 12.18
C PRO A 26 -7.26 -14.61 10.83
N GLU A 27 -6.27 -15.49 10.60
CA GLU A 27 -5.50 -15.63 9.36
C GLU A 27 -6.31 -16.11 8.14
N ARG A 28 -7.51 -16.64 8.38
CA ARG A 28 -8.49 -17.00 7.34
C ARG A 28 -9.43 -15.86 6.99
N SER A 29 -9.43 -14.77 7.77
CA SER A 29 -10.25 -13.60 7.49
C SER A 29 -9.84 -12.95 6.17
N PHE A 30 -10.83 -12.46 5.43
CA PHE A 30 -10.58 -11.66 4.24
C PHE A 30 -9.78 -10.41 4.61
N GLY A 31 -8.79 -10.07 3.79
CA GLY A 31 -7.90 -8.95 4.07
C GLY A 31 -6.87 -9.15 5.18
N TYR A 32 -6.70 -10.35 5.74
CA TYR A 32 -5.62 -10.60 6.72
C TYR A 32 -4.26 -10.11 6.18
N PRO A 33 -3.56 -9.18 6.86
CA PRO A 33 -2.34 -8.59 6.34
C PRO A 33 -1.19 -9.60 6.18
N ARG A 34 -0.88 -9.98 4.94
CA ARG A 34 0.29 -10.83 4.61
C ARG A 34 1.49 -9.97 4.24
N CYS A 35 1.92 -9.13 5.18
CA CYS A 35 3.08 -8.25 5.09
C CYS A 35 3.68 -8.03 6.50
N GLU A 36 4.85 -7.41 6.58
CA GLU A 36 5.56 -7.16 7.83
C GLU A 36 5.07 -5.92 8.59
N ALA A 37 5.41 -5.85 9.88
CA ALA A 37 4.85 -4.88 10.83
C ALA A 37 5.22 -3.42 10.56
N GLY A 38 6.33 -3.17 9.85
CA GLY A 38 6.76 -1.83 9.44
C GLY A 38 5.77 -1.12 8.52
N TRP A 39 4.85 -1.86 7.89
CA TRP A 39 3.77 -1.29 7.08
C TRP A 39 2.45 -1.10 7.84
N ARG A 40 2.38 -1.41 9.15
CA ARG A 40 1.16 -1.23 9.95
C ARG A 40 0.60 0.19 9.88
N ASP A 41 1.44 1.22 10.06
CA ASP A 41 0.98 2.63 9.98
C ASP A 41 0.42 2.99 8.59
N ILE A 42 0.95 2.38 7.53
CA ILE A 42 0.41 2.56 6.16
C ILE A 42 -1.01 2.00 6.08
N LEU A 43 -1.23 0.81 6.65
CA LEU A 43 -2.54 0.15 6.68
C LEU A 43 -3.53 0.89 7.58
N ASP A 44 -3.11 1.39 8.73
CA ASP A 44 -3.95 2.19 9.63
C ASP A 44 -4.46 3.46 8.91
N ARG A 45 -3.57 4.18 8.23
CA ARG A 45 -3.95 5.38 7.45
C ARG A 45 -4.83 5.06 6.26
N LEU A 46 -4.58 3.94 5.58
CA LEU A 46 -5.45 3.44 4.53
C LEU A 46 -6.87 3.20 5.08
N CYS A 47 -6.99 2.50 6.20
CA CYS A 47 -8.27 2.21 6.82
C CYS A 47 -9.01 3.49 7.27
N PHE A 48 -8.28 4.47 7.80
CA PHE A 48 -8.87 5.78 8.14
C PHE A 48 -9.44 6.49 6.90
N ARG A 49 -8.69 6.53 5.80
CA ARG A 49 -9.14 7.15 4.54
C ARG A 49 -10.36 6.44 3.94
N ILE A 50 -10.36 5.11 3.94
CA ILE A 50 -11.48 4.29 3.46
C ILE A 50 -12.72 4.57 4.31
N GLN A 51 -12.62 4.49 5.65
CA GLN A 51 -13.76 4.75 6.54
C GLN A 51 -14.33 6.16 6.40
N SER A 52 -13.47 7.15 6.12
CA SER A 52 -13.88 8.54 5.90
C SER A 52 -14.60 8.72 4.56
N ALA A 53 -14.27 7.93 3.54
CA ALA A 53 -14.93 7.96 2.24
C ALA A 53 -16.28 7.20 2.23
N LEU A 54 -16.40 6.14 3.03
CA LEU A 54 -17.59 5.28 3.04
C LEU A 54 -18.83 5.99 3.59
N LYS A 55 -19.89 6.02 2.78
CA LYS A 55 -21.24 6.47 3.17
C LYS A 55 -21.94 5.40 4.02
N GLU A 56 -23.00 5.76 4.74
CA GLU A 56 -23.66 4.87 5.71
C GLU A 56 -24.19 3.55 5.12
N ASN A 57 -24.70 3.59 3.88
CA ASN A 57 -25.30 2.42 3.21
C ASN A 57 -24.33 1.68 2.27
N GLU A 58 -23.06 2.10 2.23
CA GLU A 58 -22.05 1.51 1.35
C GLU A 58 -21.33 0.37 2.06
N LYS A 59 -21.12 -0.73 1.32
CA LYS A 59 -20.40 -1.90 1.83
C LYS A 59 -19.02 -1.98 1.21
N PHE A 60 -18.03 -2.29 2.02
CA PHE A 60 -16.65 -2.48 1.62
C PHE A 60 -16.08 -3.72 2.30
N GLU A 61 -15.28 -4.48 1.56
CA GLU A 61 -14.49 -5.58 2.10
C GLU A 61 -13.09 -5.58 1.50
N PHE A 62 -12.07 -5.81 2.32
CA PHE A 62 -10.76 -6.18 1.81
C PHE A 62 -10.80 -7.62 1.30
N VAL A 63 -10.34 -7.88 0.08
CA VAL A 63 -10.19 -9.25 -0.44
C VAL A 63 -8.82 -9.79 -0.07
N ARG A 64 -7.76 -9.01 -0.32
CA ARG A 64 -6.36 -9.37 -0.02
C ARG A 64 -5.56 -8.16 0.39
N ILE A 65 -4.70 -8.33 1.39
CA ILE A 65 -3.61 -7.41 1.72
C ILE A 65 -2.34 -8.26 1.76
N LYS A 66 -1.37 -7.96 0.91
CA LYS A 66 -0.11 -8.71 0.89
C LYS A 66 1.06 -7.88 0.39
N GLU A 67 2.25 -8.28 0.78
CA GLU A 67 3.47 -7.94 0.05
C GLU A 67 3.49 -8.67 -1.31
N LYS A 68 3.90 -7.97 -2.36
CA LYS A 68 4.25 -8.54 -3.65
C LYS A 68 5.29 -7.67 -4.37
N PHE A 69 6.49 -8.20 -4.59
CA PHE A 69 7.60 -7.53 -5.26
C PHE A 69 8.08 -6.26 -4.53
N GLY A 70 8.19 -6.34 -3.20
CA GLY A 70 8.60 -5.27 -2.31
C GLY A 70 7.56 -4.18 -2.11
N VAL A 71 6.29 -4.40 -2.48
CA VAL A 71 5.22 -3.39 -2.33
C VAL A 71 3.92 -3.99 -1.82
N LEU A 72 3.09 -3.17 -1.17
CA LEU A 72 1.73 -3.55 -0.83
C LEU A 72 0.89 -3.76 -2.08
N ARG A 73 0.18 -4.88 -2.10
CA ARG A 73 -0.92 -5.16 -3.02
C ARG A 73 -2.20 -5.34 -2.21
N ILE A 74 -3.14 -4.45 -2.46
CA ILE A 74 -4.45 -4.42 -1.82
C ILE A 74 -5.50 -4.65 -2.90
N ASP A 75 -6.30 -5.69 -2.72
CA ASP A 75 -7.50 -5.95 -3.51
C ASP A 75 -8.72 -5.81 -2.59
N TRP A 76 -9.79 -5.21 -3.09
CA TRP A 76 -11.01 -4.93 -2.33
C TRP A 76 -12.24 -5.05 -3.24
N ASN A 77 -13.40 -5.27 -2.64
CA ASN A 77 -14.71 -5.24 -3.29
C ASN A 77 -15.66 -4.34 -2.50
N GLY A 78 -16.79 -3.99 -3.11
CA GLY A 78 -17.83 -3.27 -2.40
C GLY A 78 -19.05 -2.94 -3.25
N GLU A 79 -20.14 -2.61 -2.56
CA GLU A 79 -21.34 -1.98 -3.11
C GLU A 79 -21.21 -0.47 -2.86
N LEU A 80 -20.56 0.24 -3.79
CA LEU A 80 -20.13 1.64 -3.63
C LEU A 80 -20.65 2.52 -4.76
N SER A 81 -20.84 3.81 -4.48
CA SER A 81 -20.93 4.84 -5.52
C SER A 81 -19.57 5.03 -6.23
N ASP A 82 -19.61 5.50 -7.48
CA ASP A 82 -18.39 5.77 -8.27
C ASP A 82 -17.44 6.76 -7.58
N GLU A 83 -18.01 7.74 -6.88
CA GLU A 83 -17.27 8.72 -6.08
C GLU A 83 -16.47 8.02 -4.96
N THR A 84 -17.16 7.23 -4.12
CA THR A 84 -16.51 6.50 -3.02
C THR A 84 -15.47 5.51 -3.55
N ALA A 85 -15.80 4.76 -4.61
CA ALA A 85 -14.88 3.82 -5.26
C ALA A 85 -13.61 4.52 -5.76
N THR A 86 -13.74 5.75 -6.29
CA THR A 86 -12.60 6.56 -6.73
C THR A 86 -11.75 7.00 -5.54
N SER A 87 -12.34 7.51 -4.47
CA SER A 87 -11.59 7.92 -3.26
C SER A 87 -10.86 6.74 -2.57
N ILE A 88 -11.48 5.57 -2.52
CA ILE A 88 -10.84 4.35 -2.00
C ILE A 88 -9.67 3.93 -2.88
N HIS A 89 -9.83 3.99 -4.20
CA HIS A 89 -8.77 3.67 -5.15
C HIS A 89 -7.56 4.62 -5.03
N GLU A 90 -7.82 5.91 -4.83
CA GLU A 90 -6.77 6.90 -4.53
C GLU A 90 -6.04 6.60 -3.21
N ALA A 91 -6.77 6.22 -2.16
CA ALA A 91 -6.19 5.81 -0.89
C ALA A 91 -5.32 4.55 -1.03
N VAL A 92 -5.74 3.57 -1.85
CA VAL A 92 -4.97 2.36 -2.16
C VAL A 92 -3.72 2.69 -2.99
N ASN A 93 -3.82 3.59 -3.98
CA ASN A 93 -2.66 4.07 -4.75
C ASN A 93 -1.62 4.70 -3.82
N LEU A 94 -2.06 5.55 -2.90
CA LEU A 94 -1.16 6.19 -1.92
C LEU A 94 -0.48 5.16 -1.01
N ALA A 95 -1.25 4.22 -0.42
CA ALA A 95 -0.70 3.17 0.44
C ALA A 95 0.34 2.31 -0.31
N THR A 96 0.04 1.98 -1.58
CA THR A 96 0.95 1.25 -2.46
C THR A 96 2.23 2.05 -2.70
N ALA A 97 2.14 3.33 -3.04
CA ALA A 97 3.30 4.18 -3.29
C ALA A 97 4.15 4.38 -2.03
N ARG A 98 3.52 4.59 -0.89
CA ARG A 98 4.19 4.71 0.40
C ARG A 98 4.95 3.44 0.77
N SER A 99 4.37 2.26 0.55
CA SER A 99 5.04 0.98 0.85
C SER A 99 6.30 0.77 0.02
N ALA A 100 6.34 1.28 -1.21
CA ALA A 100 7.48 1.13 -2.12
C ALA A 100 8.72 1.95 -1.73
N CYS A 101 8.62 2.81 -0.73
CA CYS A 101 9.73 3.60 -0.19
C CYS A 101 9.78 3.54 1.35
N THR A 102 9.16 2.53 1.96
CA THR A 102 9.09 2.34 3.40
C THR A 102 9.53 0.92 3.73
N CYS A 103 10.45 0.76 4.68
CA CYS A 103 10.90 -0.54 5.15
C CYS A 103 9.73 -1.36 5.67
N ASP A 104 9.55 -2.56 5.13
CA ASP A 104 8.52 -3.52 5.54
C ASP A 104 8.69 -3.99 6.98
N LEU A 105 9.92 -4.10 7.49
CA LEU A 105 10.21 -4.53 8.86
C LEU A 105 10.02 -3.44 9.91
N CYS A 106 10.61 -2.25 9.72
CA CYS A 106 10.64 -1.21 10.77
C CYS A 106 9.89 0.08 10.45
N GLY A 107 9.41 0.28 9.22
CA GLY A 107 8.69 1.49 8.82
C GLY A 107 9.55 2.71 8.53
N ALA A 108 10.87 2.62 8.63
CA ALA A 108 11.80 3.68 8.24
C ALA A 108 11.79 3.89 6.71
N GLU A 109 12.39 4.99 6.23
CA GLU A 109 12.59 5.18 4.79
C GLU A 109 13.44 4.06 4.19
N GLY A 110 13.01 3.58 3.03
CA GLY A 110 13.61 2.44 2.37
C GLY A 110 13.57 2.55 0.86
N ARG A 111 14.24 1.60 0.22
CA ARG A 111 14.24 1.41 -1.24
C ARG A 111 14.17 -0.08 -1.55
N LEU A 112 13.93 -0.40 -2.81
CA LEU A 112 13.86 -1.79 -3.25
C LEU A 112 15.26 -2.42 -3.29
N TYR A 113 15.38 -3.59 -2.67
CA TYR A 113 16.54 -4.48 -2.74
C TYR A 113 16.14 -5.81 -3.37
N SER A 114 17.12 -6.50 -3.95
CA SER A 114 17.00 -7.82 -4.57
C SER A 114 18.02 -8.77 -3.95
N ASP A 115 17.54 -9.81 -3.30
CA ASP A 115 18.34 -10.90 -2.74
C ASP A 115 17.95 -12.21 -3.42
N ASP A 116 18.82 -12.72 -4.31
CA ASP A 116 18.59 -13.95 -5.09
C ASP A 116 17.20 -14.02 -5.78
N GLY A 117 16.75 -12.90 -6.33
CA GLY A 117 15.45 -12.78 -7.00
C GLY A 117 14.26 -12.49 -6.09
N TRP A 118 14.46 -12.47 -4.77
CA TRP A 118 13.48 -11.96 -3.81
C TRP A 118 13.56 -10.44 -3.71
N LEU A 119 12.42 -9.75 -3.91
CA LEU A 119 12.34 -8.29 -3.86
C LEU A 119 11.68 -7.84 -2.56
N ALA A 120 12.35 -6.96 -1.82
CA ALA A 120 11.83 -6.35 -0.60
C ALA A 120 12.16 -4.85 -0.55
N THR A 121 11.25 -4.04 -0.01
CA THR A 121 11.55 -2.63 0.28
C THR A 121 12.02 -2.54 1.73
N SER A 122 13.27 -2.14 1.93
CA SER A 122 13.90 -2.08 3.24
C SER A 122 14.78 -0.83 3.40
N CYS A 123 15.01 -0.44 4.65
CA CYS A 123 16.02 0.57 4.97
C CYS A 123 17.42 -0.04 4.87
N SER A 124 18.47 0.80 4.90
CA SER A 124 19.85 0.32 4.82
C SER A 124 20.24 -0.65 5.94
N GLU A 125 19.61 -0.56 7.11
CA GLU A 125 19.90 -1.45 8.25
C GLU A 125 19.29 -2.84 8.09
N HIS A 126 18.17 -2.94 7.37
CA HIS A 126 17.46 -4.19 7.10
C HIS A 126 17.62 -4.68 5.65
N ALA A 127 18.49 -4.02 4.88
CA ALA A 127 18.76 -4.37 3.50
C ALA A 127 19.40 -5.75 3.41
N ALA A 128 18.90 -6.55 2.46
CA ALA A 128 19.49 -7.82 2.07
C ALA A 128 19.68 -7.82 0.55
N GLY A 129 20.80 -8.36 0.08
CA GLY A 129 21.15 -8.36 -1.34
C GLY A 129 21.51 -6.98 -1.89
N GLU A 130 21.30 -6.81 -3.19
CA GLU A 130 21.73 -5.63 -3.93
C GLU A 130 20.59 -4.64 -4.11
N ALA A 131 20.93 -3.35 -4.02
CA ALA A 131 19.95 -2.30 -4.20
C ALA A 131 19.51 -2.22 -5.67
N VAL A 132 18.21 -2.32 -5.94
CA VAL A 132 17.70 -2.29 -7.32
C VAL A 132 18.01 -0.93 -7.92
N ALA A 133 18.60 -0.94 -9.12
CA ALA A 133 18.94 0.28 -9.84
C ALA A 133 17.67 0.99 -10.32
N VAL A 134 17.59 2.29 -10.04
CA VAL A 134 16.51 3.17 -10.48
C VAL A 134 17.12 4.25 -11.37
N ARG A 135 16.42 4.64 -12.44
CA ARG A 135 16.83 5.77 -13.26
C ARG A 135 16.84 7.04 -12.40
N SER A 136 17.93 7.80 -12.47
CA SER A 136 18.03 9.09 -11.78
C SER A 136 16.81 9.98 -12.05
N GLY A 137 16.20 10.51 -11.00
CA GLY A 137 14.97 11.31 -11.02
C GLY A 137 13.67 10.52 -10.93
N PHE A 138 13.73 9.19 -11.05
CA PHE A 138 12.57 8.29 -10.92
C PHE A 138 12.55 7.56 -9.57
N GLU A 139 13.34 8.01 -8.59
CA GLU A 139 13.27 7.53 -7.22
C GLU A 139 11.86 7.76 -6.68
N ASN A 140 11.26 6.70 -6.12
CA ASN A 140 9.92 6.72 -5.56
C ASN A 140 8.81 7.18 -6.55
N VAL A 141 9.06 7.12 -7.87
CA VAL A 141 8.04 7.40 -8.89
C VAL A 141 7.35 6.09 -9.27
N ARG A 142 6.01 6.09 -9.26
CA ARG A 142 5.20 4.93 -9.65
C ARG A 142 4.18 5.30 -10.71
N VAL A 143 3.99 4.38 -11.66
CA VAL A 143 2.89 4.42 -12.63
C VAL A 143 1.67 3.76 -11.97
N MET A 144 0.59 4.51 -11.84
CA MET A 144 -0.64 4.08 -11.15
C MET A 144 -1.85 4.39 -12.00
N ARG A 145 -2.95 3.67 -11.76
CA ARG A 145 -4.21 3.88 -12.48
C ARG A 145 -5.00 4.99 -11.79
N ARG A 146 -5.57 5.94 -12.56
CA ARG A 146 -6.33 7.07 -11.99
C ARG A 146 -7.66 6.65 -11.38
N ARG A 147 -8.37 5.71 -12.01
CA ARG A 147 -9.68 5.22 -11.55
C ARG A 147 -9.79 3.70 -11.63
N PRO A 148 -10.61 3.03 -10.81
CA PRO A 148 -10.89 1.60 -10.95
C PRO A 148 -11.29 1.22 -12.38
N GLY A 149 -10.72 0.13 -12.92
CA GLY A 149 -11.05 -0.39 -14.25
C GLY A 149 -10.67 0.48 -15.46
N SER A 150 -10.20 1.72 -15.26
CA SER A 150 -9.84 2.63 -16.34
C SER A 150 -8.46 2.31 -16.95
N PRO A 151 -8.24 2.55 -18.27
CA PRO A 151 -6.90 2.51 -18.86
C PRO A 151 -6.08 3.77 -18.55
N ASP A 152 -6.66 4.79 -17.92
CA ASP A 152 -5.98 6.05 -17.60
C ASP A 152 -4.94 5.84 -16.49
N MET A 153 -3.67 6.06 -16.86
CA MET A 153 -2.51 5.87 -15.99
C MET A 153 -1.80 7.21 -15.79
N TYR A 154 -1.23 7.43 -14.61
CA TYR A 154 -0.45 8.61 -14.26
C TYR A 154 0.83 8.19 -13.53
N GLN A 155 1.85 9.05 -13.58
CA GLN A 155 3.07 8.89 -12.80
C GLN A 155 3.01 9.81 -11.59
N ALA A 156 3.30 9.31 -10.41
CA ALA A 156 3.39 10.15 -9.22
C ALA A 156 4.50 9.70 -8.27
N ARG A 157 5.02 10.66 -7.52
CA ARG A 157 5.93 10.45 -6.41
C ARG A 157 5.16 10.53 -5.10
N TYR A 158 5.45 9.63 -4.17
CA TYR A 158 4.92 9.76 -2.80
C TYR A 158 5.72 10.84 -2.06
N ASP A 159 5.01 11.83 -1.51
CA ASP A 159 5.58 12.81 -0.59
C ASP A 159 5.28 12.41 0.86
N ARG A 160 6.35 12.17 1.63
CA ARG A 160 6.24 11.68 3.01
C ARG A 160 5.85 12.79 3.98
N GLU A 161 6.25 14.03 3.72
CA GLU A 161 5.95 15.16 4.61
C GLU A 161 4.44 15.44 4.66
N THR A 162 3.78 15.43 3.50
CA THR A 162 2.34 15.69 3.39
C THR A 162 1.48 14.43 3.32
N ASP A 163 2.08 13.23 3.26
CA ASP A 163 1.40 11.94 3.06
C ASP A 163 0.48 11.97 1.82
N SER A 164 1.04 12.39 0.68
CA SER A 164 0.30 12.64 -0.57
C SER A 164 1.01 12.10 -1.82
N LEU A 165 0.30 12.08 -2.95
CA LEU A 165 0.85 11.74 -4.26
C LEU A 165 1.02 13.02 -5.08
N ILE A 166 2.24 13.30 -5.52
CA ILE A 166 2.57 14.42 -6.40
C ILE A 166 2.72 13.89 -7.82
N GLU A 167 1.80 14.27 -8.72
CA GLU A 167 1.85 13.87 -10.12
C GLU A 167 3.12 14.42 -10.78
N VAL A 168 3.89 13.53 -11.40
CA VAL A 168 5.12 13.86 -12.12
C VAL A 168 4.77 13.96 -13.59
N SER A 169 4.98 15.13 -14.17
CA SER A 169 4.86 15.29 -15.62
C SER A 169 5.92 14.41 -16.30
N SER A 170 5.53 13.57 -17.25
CA SER A 170 6.49 12.88 -18.10
C SER A 170 7.46 13.92 -18.68
N PRO A 171 8.79 13.72 -18.64
CA PRO A 171 9.67 14.55 -19.45
C PRO A 171 9.17 14.41 -20.89
N SER A 172 8.93 15.54 -21.56
CA SER A 172 8.72 15.53 -23.00
C SER A 172 9.82 14.70 -23.64
N PRO A 173 9.54 13.83 -24.64
CA PRO A 173 10.61 13.22 -25.39
C PRO A 173 11.51 14.37 -25.88
N ASP A 174 12.81 14.29 -25.57
CA ASP A 174 13.80 15.22 -26.12
C ASP A 174 13.54 15.28 -27.64
N PRO A 175 13.41 16.47 -28.24
CA PRO A 175 13.42 16.55 -29.69
C PRO A 175 14.76 15.93 -30.15
N GLU A 176 14.66 14.89 -30.98
CA GLU A 176 15.76 14.16 -31.59
C GLU A 176 16.99 15.06 -31.86
N GLN A 177 18.16 14.64 -31.37
CA GLN A 177 19.46 15.16 -31.83
C GLN A 177 19.90 14.40 -33.08
#